data_AF-A0A7X8M1H4-F1
#
_entry.id   AF-A0A7X8M1H4-F1
#
_cell.length_a   1.000
_cell.length_b   1.000
_cell.length_c   1.000
_cell.angle_alpha   90.00
_cell.angle_beta   90.00
_cell.angle_gamma   90.00
#
_symmetry.space_group_name_H-M   'P 1'
#
loop_
_entity.id
_entity.type
_entity.pdbx_description
1 polymer ?
#
loop_
_entity_poly.entity_id
_entity_poly.type
_entity_poly.pdbx_seq_one_letter_code
_entity_poly.pdbx_strand_id
1 'polypeptide(L)'
;MAEIRRFLDSEFALKRDRAIYEAERRKQEVFEKIPGLAQIETEITLTGVRYARSLINEPASSHSVNEYLDKLARLNSKKEALLKEHNIPVDYMDPRFSCTACGDKGYISKDGASVPCSCYQNLYLEQLYRVSNLVDDGETGFEFFNENYYPINPDKKKYFTDISPRAQILEVK
;
A
#
# COMPACT_ATOMS: atom_id res chain seq x y z
N MET A 1 -10.26 13.90 14.21
CA MET A 1 -9.69 13.98 12.83
C MET A 1 -8.17 13.99 12.81
N ALA A 2 -7.47 14.88 13.52
CA ALA A 2 -6.01 14.92 13.53
C ALA A 2 -5.36 13.63 14.07
N GLU A 3 -5.98 13.02 15.09
CA GLU A 3 -5.50 11.76 15.67
C GLU A 3 -5.62 10.57 14.71
N ILE A 4 -6.73 10.47 13.98
CA ILE A 4 -6.94 9.43 12.95
C ILE A 4 -5.86 9.56 11.86
N ARG A 5 -5.55 10.78 11.42
CA ARG A 5 -4.48 11.00 10.43
C ARG A 5 -3.11 10.58 10.97
N ARG A 6 -2.77 10.94 12.22
CA ARG A 6 -1.51 10.53 12.85
C ARG A 6 -1.41 9.00 12.97
N PHE A 7 -2.51 8.35 13.34
CA PHE A 7 -2.58 6.89 13.35
C PHE A 7 -2.31 6.30 11.96
N LEU A 8 -2.99 6.79 10.92
CA LEU A 8 -2.78 6.34 9.55
C LEU A 8 -1.33 6.51 9.09
N ASP A 9 -0.73 7.68 9.33
CA ASP A 9 0.66 7.94 8.94
C ASP A 9 1.61 6.93 9.60
N SER A 10 1.40 6.62 10.88
CA SER A 10 2.14 5.59 11.60
C SER A 10 1.91 4.19 11.01
N GLU A 11 0.67 3.82 10.73
CA GLU A 11 0.32 2.51 10.18
C GLU A 11 0.94 2.27 8.81
N PHE A 12 0.90 3.27 7.92
CA PHE A 12 1.50 3.17 6.59
C PHE A 12 3.03 3.12 6.67
N ALA A 13 3.65 3.91 7.55
CA ALA A 13 5.09 3.83 7.80
C ALA A 13 5.50 2.43 8.29
N LEU A 14 4.78 1.87 9.27
CA LEU A 14 5.05 0.53 9.81
C LEU A 14 4.91 -0.57 8.75
N LYS A 15 3.86 -0.53 7.92
CA LYS A 15 3.67 -1.47 6.80
C LYS A 15 4.85 -1.42 5.83
N ARG A 16 5.25 -0.21 5.46
CA ARG A 16 6.35 0.02 4.53
C ARG A 16 7.69 -0.45 5.10
N ASP A 17 7.99 -0.10 6.34
CA ASP A 17 9.24 -0.49 7.01
C ASP A 17 9.34 -2.00 7.17
N ARG A 18 8.22 -2.66 7.50
CA ARG A 18 8.16 -4.12 7.56
C ARG A 18 8.45 -4.75 6.20
N ALA A 19 7.84 -4.26 5.12
CA ALA A 19 8.08 -4.79 3.78
C ALA A 19 9.54 -4.62 3.33
N ILE A 20 10.17 -3.50 3.70
CA ILE A 20 11.60 -3.23 3.42
C ILE A 20 12.49 -4.15 4.26
N TYR A 21 12.21 -4.29 5.55
CA TYR A 21 12.96 -5.16 6.45
C TYR A 21 12.91 -6.63 5.99
N GLU A 22 11.73 -7.13 5.62
CA GLU A 22 11.57 -8.51 5.13
C GLU A 22 12.26 -8.74 3.77
N ALA A 23 12.35 -7.70 2.93
CA ALA A 23 13.12 -7.76 1.69
C ALA A 23 14.62 -7.83 1.95
N GLU A 24 15.12 -6.98 2.85
CA GLU A 24 16.54 -6.97 3.24
C GLU A 24 16.94 -8.30 3.89
N ARG A 25 16.07 -8.88 4.73
CA ARG A 25 16.30 -10.22 5.30
C ARG A 25 16.42 -11.29 4.21
N ARG A 26 15.47 -11.34 3.26
CA ARG A 26 15.53 -12.27 2.11
C ARG A 26 16.81 -12.06 1.29
N LYS A 27 17.21 -10.81 1.09
CA LYS A 27 18.43 -10.45 0.36
C LYS A 27 19.68 -10.98 1.05
N GLN A 28 19.79 -10.79 2.36
CA GLN A 28 20.90 -11.32 3.16
C GLN A 28 20.96 -12.86 3.11
N GLU A 29 19.83 -13.54 3.29
CA GLU A 29 19.74 -15.01 3.16
C GLU A 29 20.21 -15.51 1.79
N VAL A 30 19.92 -14.78 0.72
CA VAL A 30 20.37 -15.11 -0.64
C VAL A 30 21.87 -14.87 -0.79
N PHE A 31 22.40 -13.78 -0.22
CA PHE A 31 23.82 -13.44 -0.33
C PHE A 31 24.73 -14.39 0.45
N GLU A 32 24.27 -14.89 1.60
CA GLU A 32 24.96 -15.95 2.34
C GLU A 32 25.04 -17.25 1.53
N LYS A 33 23.95 -17.59 0.80
CA LYS A 33 23.88 -18.80 -0.04
C LYS A 33 24.65 -18.66 -1.35
N ILE A 34 24.68 -17.44 -1.92
CA ILE A 34 25.26 -17.15 -3.23
C ILE A 34 26.21 -15.95 -3.10
N PRO A 35 27.43 -16.13 -2.54
CA PRO A 35 28.38 -15.04 -2.35
C PRO A 35 28.75 -14.30 -3.64
N GLY A 36 28.72 -15.00 -4.79
CA GLY A 36 28.94 -14.40 -6.11
C GLY A 36 27.91 -13.32 -6.47
N LEU A 37 26.67 -13.44 -5.98
CA LEU A 37 25.62 -12.43 -6.20
C LEU A 37 25.92 -11.15 -5.42
N ALA A 38 26.37 -11.27 -4.16
CA ALA A 38 26.78 -10.14 -3.33
C ALA A 38 27.98 -9.38 -3.93
N GLN A 39 28.95 -10.11 -4.51
CA GLN A 39 30.08 -9.51 -5.21
C GLN A 39 29.66 -8.72 -6.45
N ILE A 40 28.74 -9.27 -7.25
CA ILE A 40 28.20 -8.57 -8.43
C ILE A 40 27.48 -7.29 -8.01
N GLU A 41 26.65 -7.35 -6.97
CA GLU A 41 25.91 -6.17 -6.51
C GLU A 41 26.83 -5.06 -5.97
N THR A 42 27.88 -5.46 -5.26
CA THR A 42 28.95 -4.56 -4.82
C THR A 42 29.64 -3.92 -6.03
N GLU A 43 29.99 -4.71 -7.05
CA GLU A 43 30.68 -4.21 -8.25
C GLU A 43 29.79 -3.31 -9.11
N ILE A 44 28.48 -3.57 -9.18
CA ILE A 44 27.50 -2.64 -9.80
C ILE A 44 27.53 -1.30 -9.07
N THR A 45 27.44 -1.33 -7.73
CA THR A 45 27.46 -0.12 -6.89
C THR A 45 28.76 0.66 -7.08
N LEU A 46 29.91 -0.01 -7.01
CA LEU A 46 31.21 0.62 -7.19
C LEU A 46 31.39 1.16 -8.61
N THR A 47 30.83 0.49 -9.63
CA THR A 47 30.86 0.98 -11.02
C THR A 47 30.09 2.29 -11.16
N GLY A 48 28.89 2.40 -10.55
CA GLY A 48 28.12 3.64 -10.50
C GLY A 48 28.86 4.77 -9.77
N VAL A 49 29.46 4.47 -8.60
CA VAL A 49 30.26 5.44 -7.83
C VAL A 49 31.47 5.94 -8.62
N ARG A 50 32.22 5.04 -9.28
CA ARG A 50 33.36 5.41 -10.13
C ARG A 50 32.94 6.30 -11.29
N TYR A 51 31.82 5.98 -11.93
CA TYR A 51 31.27 6.78 -13.01
C TYR A 51 30.84 8.17 -12.52
N ALA A 52 30.07 8.26 -11.43
CA ALA A 52 29.69 9.53 -10.83
C ALA A 52 30.91 10.41 -10.49
N ARG A 53 31.97 9.80 -9.96
CA ARG A 53 33.23 10.49 -9.68
C ARG A 53 33.93 11.01 -10.95
N SER A 54 33.91 10.23 -12.04
CA SER A 54 34.49 10.68 -13.31
C SER A 54 33.79 11.92 -13.88
N LEU A 55 32.46 12.02 -13.73
CA LEU A 55 31.67 13.18 -14.19
C LEU A 55 32.01 14.48 -13.44
N ILE A 56 32.49 14.38 -12.21
CA ILE A 56 32.91 15.53 -11.40
C ILE A 56 34.30 16.02 -11.84
N ASN A 57 35.20 15.10 -12.17
CA ASN A 57 36.60 15.42 -12.45
C ASN A 57 36.83 15.87 -13.90
N GLU A 58 36.05 15.37 -14.85
CA GLU A 58 36.19 15.67 -16.28
C GLU A 58 34.81 15.72 -16.96
N PRO A 59 34.61 16.58 -17.98
CA PRO A 59 33.39 16.55 -18.78
C PRO A 59 33.26 15.18 -19.47
N ALA A 60 32.11 14.55 -19.29
CA ALA A 60 31.82 13.21 -19.79
C ALA A 60 32.08 13.12 -21.31
N SER A 61 32.97 12.22 -21.73
CA SER A 61 33.09 11.87 -23.14
C SER A 61 32.06 10.80 -23.48
N SER A 62 31.55 10.76 -24.71
CA SER A 62 30.63 9.71 -25.16
C SER A 62 31.24 8.30 -24.99
N HIS A 63 32.57 8.19 -25.03
CA HIS A 63 33.28 6.93 -24.82
C HIS A 63 33.18 6.44 -23.36
N SER A 64 33.37 7.33 -22.37
CA SER A 64 33.29 6.95 -20.94
C SER A 64 31.88 6.54 -20.51
N VAL A 65 30.86 7.14 -21.14
CA VAL A 65 29.45 6.75 -20.94
C VAL A 65 29.20 5.34 -21.46
N ASN A 66 29.65 5.04 -22.68
CA ASN A 66 29.44 3.73 -23.30
C ASN A 66 30.16 2.61 -22.54
N GLU A 67 31.40 2.83 -22.11
CA GLU A 67 32.14 1.85 -21.30
C GLU A 67 31.43 1.54 -19.97
N TYR A 68 30.88 2.58 -19.33
CA TYR A 68 30.08 2.42 -18.11
C TYR A 68 28.83 1.58 -18.37
N LEU A 69 28.06 1.90 -19.41
CA LEU A 69 26.84 1.19 -19.77
C LEU A 69 27.12 -0.27 -20.14
N ASP A 70 28.18 -0.53 -20.90
CA ASP A 70 28.59 -1.90 -21.26
C ASP A 70 28.99 -2.71 -20.04
N LYS A 71 29.75 -2.11 -19.10
CA LYS A 71 30.13 -2.78 -17.86
C LYS A 71 28.90 -3.07 -16.99
N LEU A 72 27.98 -2.12 -16.87
CA LEU A 72 26.73 -2.30 -16.14
C LEU A 72 25.88 -3.43 -16.74
N ALA A 73 25.73 -3.44 -18.08
CA ALA A 73 24.98 -4.47 -18.79
C ALA A 73 25.58 -5.87 -18.55
N ARG A 74 26.90 -6.02 -18.65
CA ARG A 74 27.58 -7.30 -18.37
C ARG A 74 27.36 -7.77 -16.93
N LEU A 75 27.41 -6.86 -15.95
CA LEU A 75 27.16 -7.20 -14.55
C LEU A 75 25.70 -7.62 -14.31
N ASN A 76 24.74 -6.92 -14.92
CA ASN A 76 23.32 -7.27 -14.84
C ASN A 76 23.04 -8.64 -15.48
N SER A 77 23.60 -8.92 -16.67
CA SER A 77 23.45 -10.24 -17.29
C SER A 77 24.04 -11.37 -16.44
N LYS A 78 25.18 -11.12 -15.77
CA LYS A 78 25.75 -12.09 -14.80
C LYS A 78 24.84 -12.28 -13.59
N LYS A 79 24.25 -11.21 -13.06
CA LYS A 79 23.28 -11.25 -11.96
C LYS A 79 22.09 -12.13 -12.34
N GLU A 80 21.49 -11.89 -13.50
CA GLU A 80 20.35 -12.66 -14.01
C GLU A 80 20.68 -14.14 -14.24
N ALA A 81 21.85 -14.44 -14.79
CA ALA A 81 22.30 -15.82 -14.99
C ALA A 81 22.43 -16.58 -13.66
N LEU A 82 23.04 -15.97 -12.64
CA LEU A 82 23.15 -16.55 -11.30
C LEU A 82 21.80 -16.77 -10.64
N LEU A 83 20.90 -15.77 -10.71
CA LEU A 83 19.55 -15.92 -10.18
C LEU A 83 18.81 -17.09 -10.84
N LYS A 84 18.93 -17.22 -12.16
CA LYS A 84 18.32 -18.31 -12.93
C LYS A 84 18.91 -19.68 -12.57
N GLU A 85 20.23 -19.78 -12.44
CA GLU A 85 20.93 -21.02 -12.04
C GLU A 85 20.43 -21.55 -10.70
N HIS A 86 20.13 -20.65 -9.76
CA HIS A 86 19.61 -20.98 -8.44
C HIS A 86 18.08 -21.01 -8.34
N ASN A 87 17.35 -20.87 -9.46
CA ASN A 87 15.89 -20.80 -9.52
C ASN A 87 15.28 -19.70 -8.61
N ILE A 88 15.96 -18.56 -8.50
CA ILE A 88 15.51 -17.41 -7.72
C ILE A 88 14.87 -16.39 -8.68
N PRO A 89 13.60 -16.00 -8.46
CA PRO A 89 12.97 -14.92 -9.23
C PRO A 89 13.72 -13.59 -9.09
N VAL A 90 13.72 -12.78 -10.14
CA VAL A 90 14.45 -11.49 -10.17
C VAL A 90 13.92 -10.52 -9.10
N ASP A 91 12.62 -10.59 -8.80
CA ASP A 91 11.90 -9.77 -7.82
C ASP A 91 11.90 -10.40 -6.40
N TYR A 92 12.57 -11.54 -6.19
CA TYR A 92 12.54 -12.24 -4.91
C TYR A 92 13.11 -11.41 -3.76
N MET A 93 14.04 -10.51 -4.04
CA MET A 93 14.68 -9.64 -3.04
C MET A 93 13.99 -8.28 -2.92
N ASP A 94 12.92 -8.02 -3.68
CA ASP A 94 12.24 -6.74 -3.67
C ASP A 94 11.18 -6.66 -2.54
N PRO A 95 10.95 -5.46 -1.97
CA PRO A 95 9.87 -5.22 -1.02
C PRO A 95 8.50 -5.60 -1.58
N ARG A 96 7.75 -6.39 -0.80
CA ARG A 96 6.36 -6.75 -1.11
C ARG A 96 5.44 -5.85 -0.30
N PHE A 97 5.05 -4.72 -0.90
CA PHE A 97 4.13 -3.78 -0.28
C PHE A 97 2.71 -4.34 -0.25
N SER A 98 1.95 -4.00 0.80
CA SER A 98 0.55 -4.41 0.95
C SER A 98 -0.34 -3.77 -0.11
N CYS A 99 -0.06 -2.50 -0.45
CA CYS A 99 -0.69 -1.79 -1.55
C CYS A 99 0.30 -1.56 -2.70
N THR A 100 0.07 -2.23 -3.83
CA THR A 100 0.88 -2.07 -5.04
C THR A 100 0.74 -0.69 -5.68
N ALA A 101 -0.42 -0.02 -5.51
CA ALA A 101 -0.68 1.28 -6.12
C ALA A 101 0.12 2.43 -5.48
N CYS A 102 0.26 2.45 -4.15
CA CYS A 102 1.01 3.50 -3.45
C CYS A 102 2.33 3.02 -2.83
N GLY A 103 2.61 1.71 -2.82
CA GLY A 103 3.77 1.13 -2.13
C GLY A 103 3.75 1.41 -0.63
N ASP A 104 2.58 1.27 -0.01
CA ASP A 104 2.33 1.59 1.41
C ASP A 104 2.69 3.03 1.82
N LYS A 105 2.68 3.99 0.88
CA LYS A 105 2.86 5.42 1.17
C LYS A 105 1.55 6.15 1.51
N GLY A 106 0.40 5.54 1.25
CA GLY A 106 -0.92 6.13 1.47
C GLY A 106 -1.36 7.17 0.43
N TYR A 107 -0.45 7.71 -0.39
CA TYR A 107 -0.74 8.73 -1.42
C TYR A 107 -0.18 8.33 -2.78
N ILE A 108 -0.82 8.80 -3.85
CA ILE A 108 -0.40 8.62 -5.24
C ILE A 108 -0.36 9.98 -5.96
N SER A 109 0.49 10.08 -6.97
CA SER A 109 0.50 11.27 -7.86
C SER A 109 -0.54 11.09 -8.94
N LYS A 110 -1.44 12.07 -9.09
CA LYS A 110 -2.45 12.14 -10.14
C LYS A 110 -2.51 13.57 -10.67
N ASP A 111 -2.26 13.74 -11.97
CA ASP A 111 -2.28 15.04 -12.65
C ASP A 111 -1.38 16.11 -11.99
N GLY A 112 -0.22 15.70 -11.47
CA GLY A 112 0.71 16.60 -10.77
C GLY A 112 0.34 16.93 -9.31
N ALA A 113 -0.78 16.42 -8.82
CA ALA A 113 -1.22 16.56 -7.44
C ALA A 113 -1.05 15.26 -6.63
N SER A 114 -0.74 15.39 -5.34
CA SER A 114 -0.75 14.25 -4.41
C SER A 114 -2.17 14.01 -3.91
N VAL A 115 -2.71 12.83 -4.16
CA VAL A 115 -4.06 12.43 -3.73
C VAL A 115 -4.01 11.18 -2.86
N PRO A 116 -4.90 11.04 -1.86
CA PRO A 116 -4.98 9.83 -1.06
C PRO A 116 -5.25 8.61 -1.95
N CYS A 117 -4.50 7.53 -1.71
CA CYS A 117 -4.75 6.25 -2.33
C CYS A 117 -6.07 5.66 -1.82
N SER A 118 -6.74 4.82 -2.62
CA SER A 118 -7.95 4.12 -2.21
C SER A 118 -7.76 3.32 -0.92
N CYS A 119 -6.58 2.70 -0.72
CA CYS A 119 -6.27 1.99 0.52
C CYS A 119 -6.24 2.92 1.75
N TYR A 120 -5.77 4.16 1.60
CA TYR A 120 -5.76 5.16 2.67
C TYR A 120 -7.18 5.64 2.95
N GLN A 121 -7.97 5.92 1.90
CA GLN A 121 -9.36 6.35 2.03
C GLN A 121 -10.21 5.30 2.75
N ASN A 122 -10.07 4.02 2.39
CA ASN A 122 -10.79 2.93 3.02
C ASN A 122 -10.45 2.83 4.52
N LEU A 123 -9.16 2.83 4.87
CA LEU A 123 -8.74 2.74 6.26
C LEU A 123 -9.14 3.99 7.06
N TYR A 124 -9.11 5.18 6.45
CA TYR A 124 -9.61 6.41 7.07
C TYR A 124 -11.10 6.33 7.37
N LEU A 125 -11.91 5.86 6.42
CA LEU A 125 -13.35 5.65 6.61
C LEU A 125 -13.63 4.63 7.72
N GLU A 126 -12.90 3.51 7.74
CA GLU A 126 -13.00 2.50 8.81
C GLU A 126 -12.74 3.12 10.19
N GLN A 127 -11.71 3.95 10.33
CA GLN A 127 -11.42 4.64 11.58
C GLN A 127 -12.50 5.65 11.96
N LEU A 128 -13.12 6.33 10.99
CA LEU A 128 -14.26 7.21 11.27
C LEU A 128 -15.45 6.43 11.81
N TYR A 129 -15.81 5.32 11.17
CA TYR A 129 -16.89 4.46 11.67
C TYR A 129 -16.61 3.94 13.07
N ARG A 130 -15.36 3.54 13.33
CA ARG A 130 -14.90 3.10 14.66
C ARG A 130 -15.10 4.15 15.74
N VAL A 131 -14.67 5.38 15.49
CA VAL A 131 -14.80 6.48 16.47
C VAL A 131 -16.27 6.91 16.63
N SER A 132 -17.09 6.75 15.60
CA SER A 132 -18.53 7.06 15.65
C SER A 132 -19.40 5.96 16.23
N ASN A 133 -18.83 4.82 16.65
CA ASN A 133 -19.57 3.61 17.04
C ASN A 133 -20.59 3.17 15.96
N LEU A 134 -20.25 3.40 14.69
CA LEU A 134 -21.04 2.99 13.52
C LEU A 134 -20.42 1.76 12.85
N VAL A 135 -19.56 1.03 13.56
CA VAL A 135 -19.04 -0.25 13.08
C VAL A 135 -20.19 -1.22 13.13
N ASP A 136 -20.48 -1.82 11.99
CA ASP A 136 -21.48 -2.86 11.87
C ASP A 136 -21.14 -4.01 12.83
N ASP A 137 -22.05 -4.32 13.74
CA ASP A 137 -21.97 -5.44 14.67
C ASP A 137 -22.70 -6.69 14.13
N GLY A 138 -23.31 -6.60 12.96
CA GLY A 138 -24.12 -7.65 12.36
C GLY A 138 -25.46 -7.87 13.06
N GLU A 139 -25.83 -7.00 14.01
CA GLU A 139 -27.06 -7.07 14.81
C GLU A 139 -27.88 -5.76 14.74
N THR A 140 -27.39 -4.77 13.98
CA THR A 140 -27.99 -3.43 13.86
C THR A 140 -28.29 -3.10 12.40
N GLY A 141 -29.48 -2.55 12.10
CA GLY A 141 -29.89 -2.27 10.72
C GLY A 141 -31.41 -2.19 10.54
N PHE A 142 -31.86 -1.88 9.32
CA PHE A 142 -33.29 -1.83 8.99
C PHE A 142 -33.94 -3.22 8.99
N GLU A 143 -33.16 -4.26 8.71
CA GLU A 143 -33.54 -5.67 8.79
C GLU A 143 -33.90 -6.11 10.22
N PHE A 144 -33.26 -5.51 11.24
CA PHE A 144 -33.54 -5.76 12.66
C PHE A 144 -34.65 -4.85 13.21
N PHE A 145 -35.22 -3.97 12.40
CA PHE A 145 -36.31 -3.09 12.81
C PHE A 145 -37.56 -3.90 13.16
N ASN A 146 -37.99 -3.82 14.42
CA ASN A 146 -39.20 -4.49 14.91
C ASN A 146 -40.40 -3.54 14.89
N GLU A 147 -41.23 -3.66 13.87
CA GLU A 147 -42.45 -2.87 13.71
C GLU A 147 -43.49 -3.10 14.82
N ASN A 148 -43.34 -4.16 15.61
CA ASN A 148 -44.29 -4.48 16.69
C ASN A 148 -44.28 -3.48 17.85
N TYR A 149 -43.24 -2.65 17.97
CA TYR A 149 -43.22 -1.56 18.94
C TYR A 149 -44.20 -0.43 18.62
N TYR A 150 -44.72 -0.38 17.38
CA TYR A 150 -45.60 0.69 16.93
C TYR A 150 -47.06 0.24 16.91
N PRO A 151 -48.05 1.09 17.23
CA PRO A 151 -49.46 0.71 17.22
C PRO A 151 -49.96 0.30 15.83
N ILE A 152 -50.83 -0.72 15.77
CA ILE A 152 -51.53 -1.14 14.54
C ILE A 152 -52.62 -0.14 14.17
N ASN A 153 -53.31 0.41 15.17
CA ASN A 153 -54.46 1.29 14.97
C ASN A 153 -54.02 2.75 14.77
N PRO A 154 -54.64 3.50 13.84
CA PRO A 154 -54.39 4.93 13.69
C PRO A 154 -54.82 5.72 14.94
N ASP A 155 -54.06 6.76 15.27
CA ASP A 155 -54.42 7.76 16.28
C ASP A 155 -54.24 9.16 15.69
N LYS A 156 -55.33 9.69 15.10
CA LYS A 156 -55.34 10.99 14.43
C LYS A 156 -55.04 12.14 15.39
N LYS A 157 -55.38 12.02 16.67
CA LYS A 157 -55.11 13.08 17.66
C LYS A 157 -53.63 13.16 18.01
N LYS A 158 -52.95 12.01 18.03
CA LYS A 158 -51.53 11.92 18.38
C LYS A 158 -50.58 12.11 17.20
N TYR A 159 -50.91 11.52 16.05
CA TYR A 159 -50.02 11.47 14.89
C TYR A 159 -50.46 12.38 13.73
N PHE A 160 -51.63 13.00 13.82
CA PHE A 160 -52.17 13.90 12.78
C PHE A 160 -52.32 13.26 11.40
N THR A 161 -52.42 11.92 11.35
CA THR A 161 -52.58 11.12 10.14
C THR A 161 -53.64 10.04 10.36
N ASP A 162 -54.28 9.61 9.27
CA ASP A 162 -55.29 8.55 9.26
C ASP A 162 -54.68 7.15 9.10
N ILE A 163 -53.35 7.04 8.98
CA ILE A 163 -52.61 5.78 8.84
C ILE A 163 -51.77 5.56 10.09
N SER A 164 -51.75 4.33 10.63
CA SER A 164 -50.94 4.03 11.81
C SER A 164 -49.43 4.06 11.51
N PRO A 165 -48.57 4.39 12.50
CA PRO A 165 -47.13 4.36 12.29
C PRO A 165 -46.63 2.99 11.79
N ARG A 166 -47.20 1.88 12.30
CA ARG A 166 -46.83 0.54 11.85
C ARG A 166 -47.16 0.30 10.38
N ALA A 167 -48.35 0.74 9.93
CA ALA A 167 -48.75 0.57 8.53
C ALA A 167 -47.81 1.34 7.58
N GLN A 168 -47.42 2.57 7.93
CA GLN A 168 -46.46 3.34 7.14
C GLN A 168 -45.08 2.67 7.07
N ILE A 169 -44.58 2.14 8.19
CA ILE A 169 -43.31 1.43 8.24
C ILE A 169 -43.31 0.21 7.31
N LEU A 170 -44.41 -0.55 7.31
CA LEU A 170 -44.56 -1.75 6.47
C LEU A 170 -44.64 -1.45 4.97
N GLU A 171 -44.95 -0.22 4.56
CA GLU A 171 -44.94 0.17 3.15
C GLU A 171 -43.53 0.47 2.61
N VAL A 172 -42.57 0.77 3.49
CA VAL A 172 -41.20 1.16 3.12
C VAL A 172 -40.19 0.04 3.36
N LYS A 173 -40.57 -1.00 4.10
CA LYS A 173 -39.77 -2.19 4.40
C LYS A 173 -39.90 -3.21 3.27
#